data_AF-A0A8J1ZUI8-F1
#
_entry.id   AF-A0A8J1ZUI8-F1
#
_cell.length_a   1.000
_cell.length_b   1.000
_cell.length_c   1.000
_cell.angle_alpha   90.00
_cell.angle_beta   90.00
_cell.angle_gamma   90.00
#
_symmetry.space_group_name_H-M   'P 1'
#
loop_
_entity.id
_entity.type
_entity.pdbx_description
1 polymer ?
#
loop_
_entity_poly.entity_id
_entity_poly.type
_entity_poly.pdbx_seq_one_letter_code
_entity_poly.pdbx_strand_id
1 'polypeptide(L)'
;MLKKMHNIFRLPFLALLLPHAVQAGNPALALVDHANQVLMLVIVVLLGILAFKYKDRVIFLFTGDDRLHGNTLDGIWWGCARCFGACDGTWSIHVFGFNVKKKIGQSLGLVSIPLKISNIRAGDLPFKGGATGDFYLMCECGSHPPMITSVQENASPKVITFPEELVLRIRDSQMEDKVRFVVKEENFFGSEEVAELVISASDVFNLIYDHEANHPGKPIIKRFKMEPSDRNNDYETPAWLILEFSQDFDSALRKVSEEPAHRATVTLMDRGTGIYRDYDPSELKEQPEFQLIDTQGRAVTEPAEHMLQEIRAMRSKFRFRRRIVAATIILIIVGYAGLRFYVWSCYRQFKVLEMGVLSDKKFPMTAAEMKELRQDCSTMTTPECEPSEDQVLQTCMAPPVGQARPRAFHQLWHDLLGLDVSAALTLPCFHGVCKLRSKLAEYDFQAVLIVVGLIFGAVLYNDIVKQQMRNKQHEMVTAMSPGHSPMNRMQQSMVVNSYGGGLDGYGGYAGGPETSKTNQKVVYSPVLQQQMAAAQRNPGSTPFLPPAGGGAYN
;
A
#
# COMPACT_ATOMS: atom_id res chain seq x y z
N MET A 1 30.61 14.23 40.60
CA MET A 1 29.49 13.88 39.69
C MET A 1 29.54 12.43 39.18
N LEU A 2 30.72 11.87 38.85
CA LEU A 2 30.89 10.47 38.41
C LEU A 2 30.39 9.38 39.40
N LYS A 3 30.44 9.60 40.72
CA LYS A 3 29.86 8.66 41.72
C LYS A 3 28.33 8.68 41.79
N LYS A 4 27.66 9.73 41.29
CA LYS A 4 26.19 9.88 41.32
C LYS A 4 25.50 9.27 40.09
N MET A 5 26.22 9.08 38.98
CA MET A 5 25.71 8.37 37.80
C MET A 5 25.74 6.83 37.96
N HIS A 6 26.57 6.29 38.85
CA HIS A 6 26.69 4.83 39.02
C HIS A 6 25.46 4.18 39.69
N ASN A 7 24.68 4.93 40.48
CA ASN A 7 23.52 4.40 41.22
C ASN A 7 22.18 4.54 40.48
N ILE A 8 22.07 5.40 39.45
CA ILE A 8 20.82 5.59 38.69
C ILE A 8 20.65 4.51 37.60
N PHE A 9 21.75 3.89 37.15
CA PHE A 9 21.72 2.84 36.12
C PHE A 9 21.50 1.41 36.64
N ARG A 10 21.39 1.18 37.96
CA ARG A 10 21.30 -0.17 38.53
C ARG A 10 19.89 -0.73 38.74
N LEU A 11 18.80 0.01 38.51
CA LEU A 11 17.47 -0.41 39.02
C LEU A 11 16.30 -0.59 38.04
N PRO A 12 16.39 -0.29 36.72
CA PRO A 12 15.42 -0.88 35.78
C PRO A 12 16.03 -1.69 34.63
N PHE A 13 17.36 -1.62 34.39
CA PHE A 13 17.98 -2.35 33.28
C PHE A 13 18.30 -3.81 33.61
N LEU A 14 18.56 -4.14 34.88
CA LEU A 14 18.88 -5.51 35.29
C LEU A 14 17.63 -6.43 35.30
N ALA A 15 16.44 -5.89 35.57
CA ALA A 15 15.20 -6.67 35.65
C ALA A 15 14.65 -7.10 34.28
N LEU A 16 15.01 -6.37 33.20
CA LEU A 16 14.60 -6.71 31.82
C LEU A 16 15.57 -7.67 31.10
N LEU A 17 16.78 -7.86 31.63
CA LEU A 17 17.78 -8.80 31.07
C LEU A 17 17.78 -10.17 31.77
N LEU A 18 17.08 -10.32 32.89
CA LEU A 18 17.14 -11.53 33.72
C LEU A 18 16.41 -12.78 33.18
N PRO A 19 15.42 -12.74 32.26
CA PRO A 19 14.93 -13.99 31.66
C PRO A 19 15.77 -14.47 30.47
N HIS A 20 16.78 -13.72 29.99
CA HIS A 20 17.66 -14.16 28.89
C HIS A 20 19.06 -14.60 29.32
N ALA A 21 19.50 -14.25 30.54
CA ALA A 21 20.82 -14.64 31.02
C ALA A 21 20.96 -16.14 31.39
N VAL A 22 19.87 -16.92 31.41
CA VAL A 22 19.91 -18.37 31.67
C VAL A 22 20.03 -19.21 30.38
N GLN A 23 20.10 -18.56 29.21
CA GLN A 23 20.42 -19.19 27.92
C GLN A 23 21.72 -18.66 27.29
N ALA A 24 22.68 -18.24 28.11
CA ALA A 24 24.01 -17.83 27.66
C ALA A 24 24.86 -19.05 27.24
N GLY A 25 24.50 -19.67 26.11
CA GLY A 25 25.42 -20.49 25.33
C GLY A 25 26.41 -19.58 24.61
N ASN A 26 27.70 -19.80 24.86
CA ASN A 26 28.88 -19.27 24.17
C ASN A 26 28.86 -17.79 23.70
N PRO A 27 29.65 -16.88 24.31
CA PRO A 27 29.78 -15.49 23.83
C PRO A 27 30.31 -15.37 22.39
N ALA A 28 30.97 -16.42 21.88
CA ALA A 28 31.37 -16.52 20.48
C ALA A 28 30.17 -16.58 19.52
N LEU A 29 29.05 -17.20 19.91
CA LEU A 29 27.86 -17.30 19.07
C LEU A 29 27.16 -15.93 18.93
N ALA A 30 27.09 -15.17 20.03
CA ALA A 30 26.52 -13.82 20.03
C ALA A 30 27.35 -12.83 19.17
N LEU A 31 28.67 -12.99 19.13
CA LEU A 31 29.55 -12.17 18.28
C LEU A 31 29.36 -12.50 16.79
N VAL A 32 29.16 -13.79 16.46
CA VAL A 32 28.82 -14.24 15.10
C VAL A 32 27.45 -13.70 14.68
N ASP A 33 26.45 -13.71 15.56
CA ASP A 33 25.13 -13.16 15.26
C ASP A 33 25.17 -11.63 15.02
N HIS A 34 25.95 -10.88 15.80
CA HIS A 34 26.13 -9.44 15.55
C HIS A 34 26.92 -9.14 14.27
N ALA A 35 27.97 -9.91 13.97
CA ALA A 35 28.70 -9.78 12.71
C ALA A 35 27.79 -10.08 11.50
N ASN A 36 26.95 -11.12 11.60
CA ASN A 36 25.97 -11.46 10.58
C ASN A 36 24.93 -10.35 10.41
N GLN A 37 24.45 -9.74 11.50
CA GLN A 37 23.51 -8.62 11.43
C GLN A 37 24.11 -7.38 10.75
N VAL A 38 25.37 -7.03 11.07
CA VAL A 38 26.07 -5.89 10.43
C VAL A 38 26.37 -6.18 8.96
N LEU A 39 26.83 -7.39 8.65
CA LEU A 39 27.06 -7.81 7.26
C LEU A 39 25.77 -7.76 6.44
N MET A 40 24.67 -8.27 7.00
CA MET A 40 23.35 -8.20 6.36
C MET A 40 22.89 -6.74 6.15
N LEU A 41 23.15 -5.85 7.11
CA LEU A 41 22.87 -4.42 6.95
C LEU A 41 23.67 -3.81 5.77
N VAL A 42 24.98 -4.09 5.70
CA VAL A 42 25.84 -3.59 4.61
C VAL A 42 25.38 -4.13 3.26
N ILE A 43 25.04 -5.42 3.18
CA ILE A 43 24.49 -6.04 1.97
C ILE A 43 23.17 -5.36 1.58
N VAL A 44 22.25 -5.13 2.53
CA VAL A 44 20.97 -4.44 2.27
C VAL A 44 21.19 -3.02 1.78
N VAL A 45 22.15 -2.27 2.34
CA VAL A 45 22.48 -0.91 1.89
C VAL A 45 23.06 -0.93 0.48
N LEU A 46 24.01 -1.82 0.18
CA LEU A 46 24.60 -1.97 -1.15
C LEU A 46 23.56 -2.39 -2.20
N LEU A 47 22.70 -3.36 -1.86
CA LEU A 47 21.57 -3.75 -2.70
C LEU A 47 20.58 -2.61 -2.88
N GLY A 48 20.35 -1.79 -1.86
CA GLY A 48 19.51 -0.58 -1.96
C GLY A 48 20.10 0.46 -2.92
N ILE A 49 21.41 0.71 -2.86
CA ILE A 49 22.11 1.62 -3.79
C ILE A 49 22.05 1.07 -5.22
N LEU A 50 22.31 -0.22 -5.42
CA LEU A 50 22.23 -0.86 -6.74
C LEU A 50 20.79 -0.89 -7.27
N ALA A 51 19.80 -1.17 -6.42
CA ALA A 51 18.39 -1.14 -6.77
C ALA A 51 17.94 0.27 -7.15
N PHE A 52 18.44 1.31 -6.48
CA PHE A 52 18.15 2.69 -6.85
C PHE A 52 18.80 3.06 -8.20
N LYS A 53 20.06 2.68 -8.41
CA LYS A 53 20.80 2.97 -9.64
C LYS A 53 20.24 2.23 -10.86
N TYR A 54 19.76 1.00 -10.68
CA TYR A 54 19.21 0.15 -11.74
C TYR A 54 17.71 -0.06 -11.59
N LYS A 55 16.99 0.94 -11.06
CA LYS A 55 15.58 0.80 -10.68
C LYS A 55 14.75 0.14 -11.77
N ASP A 56 14.85 0.56 -13.04
CA ASP A 56 13.98 0.08 -14.11
C ASP A 56 14.21 -1.42 -14.42
N ARG A 57 15.48 -1.87 -14.37
CA ARG A 57 15.84 -3.28 -14.58
C ARG A 57 15.48 -4.16 -13.39
N VAL A 58 15.68 -3.64 -12.18
CA VAL A 58 15.37 -4.36 -10.94
C VAL A 58 13.86 -4.53 -10.81
N ILE A 59 13.11 -3.49 -11.15
CA ILE A 59 11.66 -3.52 -11.27
C ILE A 59 11.24 -4.60 -12.26
N PHE A 60 11.68 -4.50 -13.51
CA PHE A 60 11.34 -5.46 -14.55
C PHE A 60 11.68 -6.91 -14.15
N LEU A 61 12.84 -7.12 -13.53
CA LEU A 61 13.27 -8.44 -13.05
C LEU A 61 12.33 -9.02 -11.97
N PHE A 62 11.82 -8.17 -11.07
CA PHE A 62 10.97 -8.61 -9.96
C PHE A 62 9.48 -8.69 -10.31
N THR A 63 9.00 -7.80 -11.18
CA THR A 63 7.58 -7.73 -11.55
C THR A 63 7.29 -8.47 -12.86
N GLY A 64 8.30 -8.71 -13.70
CA GLY A 64 8.12 -9.12 -15.08
C GLY A 64 7.48 -8.04 -15.95
N ASP A 65 7.36 -6.81 -15.43
CA ASP A 65 6.65 -5.69 -16.02
C ASP A 65 7.56 -4.47 -16.06
N ASP A 66 7.73 -3.90 -17.24
CA ASP A 66 8.57 -2.75 -17.54
C ASP A 66 7.93 -1.41 -17.11
N ARG A 67 6.66 -1.44 -16.67
CA ARG A 67 5.94 -0.27 -16.17
C ARG A 67 5.73 -0.38 -14.66
N LEU A 68 6.57 0.27 -13.86
CA LEU A 68 6.26 0.44 -12.45
C LEU A 68 5.05 1.38 -12.32
N HIS A 69 3.92 0.87 -11.85
CA HIS A 69 2.68 1.63 -11.63
C HIS A 69 2.75 2.65 -10.47
N GLY A 70 3.94 3.10 -10.06
CA GLY A 70 4.12 4.07 -8.99
C GLY A 70 4.40 5.46 -9.54
N ASN A 71 3.37 6.30 -9.68
CA ASN A 71 3.57 7.72 -9.96
C ASN A 71 4.01 8.44 -8.66
N THR A 72 4.59 9.63 -8.77
CA THR A 72 4.94 10.50 -7.64
C THR A 72 3.75 10.70 -6.70
N LEU A 73 2.53 10.79 -7.25
CA LEU A 73 1.29 10.87 -6.47
C LEU A 73 1.07 9.62 -5.59
N ASP A 74 1.38 8.43 -6.09
CA ASP A 74 1.34 7.19 -5.30
C ASP A 74 2.40 7.21 -4.20
N GLY A 75 3.58 7.74 -4.48
CA GLY A 75 4.63 7.94 -3.47
C GLY A 75 4.18 8.87 -2.34
N ILE A 76 3.58 10.02 -2.67
CA ILE A 76 3.04 10.97 -1.70
C ILE A 76 1.89 10.35 -0.92
N TRP A 77 0.95 9.70 -1.61
CA TRP A 77 -0.19 9.03 -0.98
C TRP A 77 0.27 7.89 -0.05
N TRP A 78 1.22 7.08 -0.50
CA TRP A 78 1.76 5.97 0.26
C TRP A 78 2.57 6.44 1.47
N GLY A 79 3.44 7.44 1.28
CA GLY A 79 4.25 8.04 2.35
C GLY A 79 3.40 8.78 3.38
N CYS A 80 2.68 9.82 2.94
CA CYS A 80 1.96 10.73 3.82
C CYS A 80 0.64 10.12 4.32
N ALA A 81 -0.18 9.56 3.43
CA ALA A 81 -1.52 9.12 3.80
C ALA A 81 -1.57 7.65 4.26
N ARG A 82 -0.69 6.76 3.75
CA ARG A 82 -0.56 5.37 4.24
C ARG A 82 0.54 5.18 5.29
N CYS A 83 1.21 6.23 5.73
CA CYS A 83 2.33 6.16 6.69
C CYS A 83 3.37 5.12 6.22
N PHE A 84 3.78 5.19 4.96
CA PHE A 84 4.67 4.21 4.32
C PHE A 84 4.14 2.77 4.42
N GLY A 85 2.84 2.60 4.19
CA GLY A 85 2.15 1.31 4.30
C GLY A 85 1.93 0.80 5.73
N ALA A 86 2.40 1.52 6.77
CA ALA A 86 2.15 1.13 8.14
C ALA A 86 0.65 1.20 8.49
N CYS A 87 -0.08 2.12 7.85
CA CYS A 87 -1.50 2.37 8.04
C CYS A 87 -2.35 1.84 6.88
N ASP A 88 -3.25 0.91 7.19
CA ASP A 88 -4.31 0.42 6.29
C ASP A 88 -5.39 1.48 6.03
N GLY A 89 -5.42 2.56 6.81
CA GLY A 89 -6.36 3.67 6.65
C GLY A 89 -7.77 3.39 7.16
N THR A 90 -7.99 2.23 7.79
CA THR A 90 -9.30 1.83 8.34
C THR A 90 -9.71 2.64 9.57
N TRP A 91 -8.74 3.26 10.26
CA TRP A 91 -9.00 4.06 11.47
C TRP A 91 -9.97 5.21 11.22
N SER A 92 -9.91 5.88 10.07
CA SER A 92 -10.82 6.99 9.77
C SER A 92 -12.25 6.52 9.61
N ILE A 93 -12.46 5.30 9.12
CA ILE A 93 -13.78 4.72 8.96
C ILE A 93 -14.43 4.48 10.32
N HIS A 94 -13.65 4.05 11.32
CA HIS A 94 -14.17 3.83 12.67
C HIS A 94 -14.56 5.12 13.40
N VAL A 95 -13.87 6.23 13.13
CA VAL A 95 -14.12 7.51 13.81
C VAL A 95 -15.26 8.27 13.15
N PHE A 96 -15.32 8.29 11.82
CA PHE A 96 -16.22 9.17 11.07
C PHE A 96 -17.34 8.43 10.34
N GLY A 97 -17.35 7.09 10.34
CA GLY A 97 -18.31 6.27 9.60
C GLY A 97 -18.05 6.21 8.08
N PHE A 98 -17.07 6.95 7.58
CA PHE A 98 -16.64 6.92 6.18
C PHE A 98 -15.11 7.03 6.08
N ASN A 99 -14.56 6.65 4.93
CA ASN A 99 -13.13 6.71 4.69
C ASN A 99 -12.69 8.16 4.38
N VAL A 100 -12.53 8.99 5.43
CA VAL A 100 -12.05 10.40 5.32
C VAL A 100 -10.80 10.49 4.47
N LYS A 101 -9.86 9.56 4.67
CA LYS A 101 -8.65 9.49 3.88
C LYS A 101 -8.96 9.35 2.40
N LYS A 102 -9.79 8.39 1.99
CA LYS A 102 -10.22 8.21 0.58
C LYS A 102 -10.83 9.50 0.04
N LYS A 103 -11.74 10.15 0.78
CA LYS A 103 -12.37 11.41 0.34
C LYS A 103 -11.39 12.57 0.19
N ILE A 104 -10.50 12.78 1.17
CA ILE A 104 -9.43 13.79 1.07
C ILE A 104 -8.50 13.47 -0.10
N GLY A 105 -8.12 12.20 -0.25
CA GLY A 105 -7.28 11.75 -1.34
C GLY A 105 -7.93 11.93 -2.71
N GLN A 106 -9.24 11.70 -2.83
CA GLN A 106 -10.00 11.98 -4.05
C GLN A 106 -10.07 13.48 -4.32
N SER A 107 -10.38 14.29 -3.30
CA SER A 107 -10.43 15.76 -3.42
C SER A 107 -9.08 16.40 -3.76
N LEU A 108 -7.96 15.77 -3.38
CA LEU A 108 -6.61 16.22 -3.71
C LEU A 108 -6.08 15.62 -5.02
N GLY A 109 -6.85 14.79 -5.72
CA GLY A 109 -6.38 14.10 -6.92
C GLY A 109 -5.31 13.04 -6.67
N LEU A 110 -5.18 12.53 -5.44
CA LEU A 110 -4.21 11.49 -5.07
C LEU A 110 -4.76 10.07 -5.21
N VAL A 111 -6.09 9.92 -5.17
CA VAL A 111 -6.77 8.61 -5.21
C VAL A 111 -7.64 8.52 -6.45
N SER A 112 -7.50 7.42 -7.19
CA SER A 112 -8.31 7.12 -8.37
C SER A 112 -9.80 7.03 -8.02
N ILE A 113 -10.65 7.63 -8.84
CA ILE A 113 -12.11 7.52 -8.80
C ILE A 113 -12.51 6.56 -9.94
N PRO A 114 -13.29 5.50 -9.64
CA PRO A 114 -13.81 4.64 -10.69
C PRO A 114 -14.85 5.41 -11.51
N LEU A 115 -14.71 5.37 -12.83
CA LEU A 115 -15.60 6.00 -13.80
C LEU A 115 -16.13 4.93 -14.74
N LYS A 116 -17.45 4.77 -14.79
CA LYS A 116 -18.10 3.87 -15.73
C LYS A 116 -18.30 4.61 -17.05
N ILE A 117 -17.86 3.98 -18.14
CA ILE A 117 -18.08 4.42 -19.51
C ILE A 117 -19.03 3.44 -20.18
N SER A 118 -20.15 3.94 -20.66
CA SER A 118 -21.16 3.18 -21.39
C SER A 118 -21.49 3.84 -22.73
N ASN A 119 -22.36 3.19 -23.50
CA ASN A 119 -22.94 3.73 -24.74
C ASN A 119 -21.90 4.27 -25.72
N ILE A 120 -20.87 3.46 -25.95
CA ILE A 120 -19.69 3.85 -26.71
C ILE A 120 -20.00 3.74 -28.21
N ARG A 121 -19.89 4.84 -28.94
CA ARG A 121 -20.14 4.87 -30.38
C ARG A 121 -19.10 5.69 -31.10
N ALA A 122 -18.51 5.15 -32.17
CA ALA A 122 -17.59 5.88 -33.04
C ALA A 122 -18.24 6.10 -34.40
N GLY A 123 -17.81 7.13 -35.13
CA GLY A 123 -18.30 7.34 -36.48
C GLY A 123 -17.46 8.30 -37.30
N ASP A 124 -17.79 8.34 -38.59
CA ASP A 124 -17.01 9.00 -39.64
C ASP A 124 -15.52 8.65 -39.56
N LEU A 125 -15.21 7.38 -39.34
CA LEU A 125 -13.84 6.90 -39.19
C LEU A 125 -13.08 6.93 -40.53
N PRO A 126 -11.78 7.30 -40.51
CA PRO A 126 -10.91 7.32 -41.68
C PRO A 126 -10.53 5.90 -42.14
N PHE A 127 -11.42 5.24 -42.89
CA PHE A 127 -11.23 3.85 -43.31
C PHE A 127 -10.99 3.72 -44.82
N LYS A 128 -9.93 2.98 -45.20
CA LYS A 128 -9.54 2.77 -46.62
C LYS A 128 -10.17 1.51 -47.23
N GLY A 129 -10.57 0.53 -46.42
CA GLY A 129 -10.91 -0.84 -46.84
C GLY A 129 -12.29 -1.06 -47.48
N GLY A 130 -13.03 0.00 -47.84
CA GLY A 130 -14.36 -0.11 -48.48
C GLY A 130 -15.52 0.33 -47.57
N ALA A 131 -16.69 -0.31 -47.71
CA ALA A 131 -17.92 0.10 -47.02
C ALA A 131 -18.03 -0.43 -45.57
N THR A 132 -17.30 -1.49 -45.25
CA THR A 132 -17.38 -2.23 -43.96
C THR A 132 -15.99 -2.69 -43.54
N GLY A 133 -15.75 -2.79 -42.23
CA GLY A 133 -14.52 -3.32 -41.65
C GLY A 133 -14.74 -3.86 -40.24
N ASP A 134 -13.71 -4.47 -39.67
CA ASP A 134 -13.74 -5.07 -38.34
C ASP A 134 -13.05 -4.13 -37.36
N PHE A 135 -13.79 -3.60 -36.39
CA PHE A 135 -13.28 -2.53 -35.52
C PHE A 135 -13.42 -2.86 -34.04
N TYR A 136 -12.47 -2.41 -33.24
CA TYR A 136 -12.56 -2.44 -31.78
C TYR A 136 -12.02 -1.15 -31.17
N LEU A 137 -12.44 -0.86 -29.95
CA LEU A 137 -11.95 0.28 -29.18
C LEU A 137 -10.97 -0.19 -28.11
N MET A 138 -9.83 0.47 -28.05
CA MET A 138 -8.83 0.32 -27.00
C MET A 138 -8.80 1.60 -26.15
N CYS A 139 -8.90 1.45 -24.83
CA CYS A 139 -8.77 2.54 -23.87
C CYS A 139 -7.51 2.34 -23.02
N GLU A 140 -6.60 3.31 -23.07
CA GLU A 140 -5.38 3.38 -22.26
C GLU A 140 -5.52 4.49 -21.21
N CYS A 141 -5.19 4.16 -19.96
CA CYS A 141 -5.39 5.06 -18.82
C CYS A 141 -4.20 4.96 -17.87
N GLY A 142 -3.15 5.76 -18.14
CA GLY A 142 -1.94 5.83 -17.34
C GLY A 142 -1.32 4.46 -17.05
N SER A 143 -1.28 4.08 -15.77
CA SER A 143 -0.70 2.82 -15.32
C SER A 143 -1.61 1.61 -15.47
N HIS A 144 -2.86 1.75 -15.89
CA HIS A 144 -3.77 0.60 -16.05
C HIS A 144 -3.49 -0.18 -17.34
N PRO A 145 -3.62 -1.52 -17.34
CA PRO A 145 -3.58 -2.30 -18.57
C PRO A 145 -4.60 -1.77 -19.60
N PRO A 146 -4.28 -1.82 -20.90
CA PRO A 146 -5.21 -1.39 -21.94
C PRO A 146 -6.50 -2.22 -21.86
N MET A 147 -7.64 -1.55 -21.83
CA MET A 147 -8.96 -2.19 -21.89
C MET A 147 -9.44 -2.20 -23.34
N ILE A 148 -9.93 -3.35 -23.80
CA ILE A 148 -10.33 -3.57 -25.19
C ILE A 148 -11.78 -4.04 -25.22
N THR A 149 -12.59 -3.48 -26.12
CA THR A 149 -13.95 -3.94 -26.39
C THR A 149 -13.95 -5.20 -27.25
N SER A 150 -15.11 -5.84 -27.45
CA SER A 150 -15.21 -6.84 -28.51
C SER A 150 -15.03 -6.19 -29.88
N VAL A 151 -14.64 -7.01 -30.84
CA VAL A 151 -14.54 -6.63 -32.25
C VAL A 151 -15.94 -6.61 -32.84
N GLN A 152 -16.26 -5.51 -33.51
CA GLN A 152 -17.48 -5.33 -34.27
C GLN A 152 -17.20 -5.69 -35.73
N GLU A 153 -17.55 -6.92 -36.09
CA GLU A 153 -17.32 -7.46 -37.43
C GLU A 153 -18.24 -6.80 -38.47
N ASN A 154 -17.70 -6.56 -39.67
CA ASN A 154 -18.42 -6.00 -40.82
C ASN A 154 -19.19 -4.69 -40.50
N ALA A 155 -18.69 -3.90 -39.56
CA ALA A 155 -19.33 -2.66 -39.15
C ALA A 155 -19.08 -1.55 -40.17
N SER A 156 -20.06 -0.66 -40.35
CA SER A 156 -19.90 0.52 -41.20
C SER A 156 -19.04 1.57 -40.48
N PRO A 157 -17.98 2.12 -41.11
CA PRO A 157 -17.13 3.14 -40.49
C PRO A 157 -17.87 4.46 -40.22
N LYS A 158 -19.09 4.62 -40.76
CA LYS A 158 -19.95 5.77 -40.51
C LYS A 158 -20.50 5.79 -39.10
N VAL A 159 -20.94 4.66 -38.57
CA VAL A 159 -21.41 4.53 -37.19
C VAL A 159 -21.16 3.11 -36.71
N ILE A 160 -20.35 2.99 -35.65
CA ILE A 160 -20.02 1.74 -34.97
C ILE A 160 -20.50 1.87 -33.53
N THR A 161 -21.17 0.84 -33.03
CA THR A 161 -21.64 0.79 -31.64
C THR A 161 -20.92 -0.35 -30.94
N PHE A 162 -20.28 -0.05 -29.81
CA PHE A 162 -19.63 -1.06 -28.98
C PHE A 162 -20.55 -1.38 -27.78
N PRO A 163 -20.97 -2.63 -27.58
CA PRO A 163 -21.93 -3.00 -26.54
C PRO A 163 -21.32 -3.05 -25.13
N GLU A 164 -19.99 -3.10 -25.00
CA GLU A 164 -19.32 -3.22 -23.70
C GLU A 164 -19.37 -1.94 -22.88
N GLU A 165 -19.34 -2.13 -21.56
CA GLU A 165 -19.11 -1.07 -20.59
C GLU A 165 -17.68 -1.17 -20.06
N LEU A 166 -16.97 -0.04 -20.01
CA LEU A 166 -15.60 0.03 -19.50
C LEU A 166 -15.58 0.72 -18.14
N VAL A 167 -14.71 0.27 -17.23
CA VAL A 167 -14.52 0.89 -15.91
C VAL A 167 -13.12 1.46 -15.81
N LEU A 168 -13.01 2.77 -15.97
CA LEU A 168 -11.74 3.48 -15.82
C LEU A 168 -11.49 3.82 -14.36
N ARG A 169 -10.22 3.90 -13.96
CA ARG A 169 -9.83 4.39 -12.63
C ARG A 169 -8.85 5.55 -12.82
N ILE A 170 -9.39 6.77 -12.84
CA ILE A 170 -8.63 7.99 -13.09
C ILE A 170 -8.56 8.87 -11.84
N ARG A 171 -7.49 9.64 -11.67
CA ARG A 171 -7.39 10.65 -10.60
C ARG A 171 -7.81 12.02 -11.12
N ASP A 172 -8.48 12.81 -10.28
CA ASP A 172 -8.74 14.22 -10.57
C ASP A 172 -7.50 15.07 -10.30
N SER A 173 -6.49 14.92 -11.17
CA SER A 173 -5.21 15.61 -11.06
C SER A 173 -4.65 15.93 -12.43
N GLN A 174 -4.05 17.11 -12.56
CA GLN A 174 -3.29 17.48 -13.77
C GLN A 174 -2.00 16.66 -13.95
N MET A 175 -1.53 15.99 -12.88
CA MET A 175 -0.37 15.10 -12.92
C MET A 175 -0.73 13.66 -13.30
N GLU A 176 -2.03 13.35 -13.45
CA GLU A 176 -2.47 12.07 -13.97
C GLU A 176 -2.24 12.02 -15.48
N ASP A 177 -1.90 10.84 -16.00
CA ASP A 177 -1.74 10.64 -17.42
C ASP A 177 -3.07 10.85 -18.16
N LYS A 178 -2.97 11.29 -19.42
CA LYS A 178 -4.15 11.49 -20.27
C LYS A 178 -4.81 10.14 -20.58
N VAL A 179 -6.13 10.14 -20.67
CA VAL A 179 -6.90 8.98 -21.12
C VAL A 179 -6.88 8.97 -22.65
N ARG A 180 -6.40 7.88 -23.23
CA ARG A 180 -6.26 7.70 -24.68
C ARG A 180 -7.23 6.63 -25.15
N PHE A 181 -8.17 7.02 -25.99
CA PHE A 181 -9.10 6.13 -26.69
C PHE A 181 -8.62 5.97 -28.12
N VAL A 182 -8.41 4.74 -28.57
CA VAL A 182 -7.94 4.43 -29.93
C VAL A 182 -8.92 3.45 -30.56
N VAL A 183 -9.52 3.86 -31.68
CA VAL A 183 -10.28 2.92 -32.51
C VAL A 183 -9.29 2.24 -33.45
N LYS A 184 -9.29 0.91 -33.43
CA LYS A 184 -8.41 0.08 -34.24
C LYS A 184 -9.22 -0.74 -35.22
N GLU A 185 -8.66 -0.93 -36.41
CA GLU A 185 -9.12 -1.90 -37.39
C GLU A 185 -8.37 -3.21 -37.13
N GLU A 186 -9.10 -4.30 -36.96
CA GLU A 186 -8.52 -5.62 -36.88
C GLU A 186 -8.23 -6.14 -38.28
N ASN A 187 -6.98 -6.52 -38.51
CA ASN A 187 -6.54 -7.16 -39.73
C ASN A 187 -6.16 -8.60 -39.42
N PHE A 188 -6.12 -9.46 -40.45
CA PHE A 188 -5.66 -10.84 -40.28
C PHE A 188 -4.25 -10.93 -39.66
N PHE A 189 -3.41 -9.92 -39.90
CA PHE A 189 -2.08 -9.80 -39.31
C PHE A 189 -1.94 -8.49 -38.51
N GLY A 190 -2.55 -8.47 -37.32
CA GLY A 190 -2.39 -7.38 -36.35
C GLY A 190 -3.51 -6.36 -36.42
N SER A 191 -3.24 -5.14 -35.96
CA SER A 191 -4.23 -4.08 -35.87
C SER A 191 -3.66 -2.75 -36.34
N GLU A 192 -4.42 -1.97 -37.09
CA GLU A 192 -4.05 -0.62 -37.50
C GLU A 192 -4.83 0.42 -36.65
N GLU A 193 -4.15 1.48 -36.19
CA GLU A 193 -4.82 2.56 -35.47
C GLU A 193 -5.52 3.47 -36.47
N VAL A 194 -6.85 3.61 -36.37
CA VAL A 194 -7.65 4.36 -37.35
C VAL A 194 -7.79 5.82 -36.90
N ALA A 195 -8.23 6.02 -35.67
CA ALA A 195 -8.37 7.33 -35.06
C ALA A 195 -8.11 7.26 -33.55
N GLU A 196 -7.60 8.37 -32.99
CA GLU A 196 -7.32 8.50 -31.56
C GLU A 196 -7.97 9.73 -30.94
N LEU A 197 -8.33 9.62 -29.67
CA LEU A 197 -8.83 10.69 -28.83
C LEU A 197 -8.04 10.70 -27.54
N VAL A 198 -7.45 11.85 -27.21
CA VAL A 198 -6.66 12.02 -25.99
C VAL A 198 -7.31 13.12 -25.14
N ILE A 199 -7.82 12.77 -23.97
CA ILE A 199 -8.48 13.70 -23.03
C ILE A 199 -7.72 13.70 -21.71
N SER A 200 -7.49 14.87 -21.11
CA SER A 200 -6.89 14.91 -19.77
C SER A 200 -7.89 14.41 -18.71
N ALA A 201 -7.41 13.72 -17.68
CA ALA A 201 -8.27 13.24 -16.61
C ALA A 201 -9.04 14.38 -15.92
N SER A 202 -8.39 15.53 -15.71
CA SER A 202 -9.04 16.72 -15.15
C SER A 202 -10.17 17.27 -16.02
N ASP A 203 -10.04 17.22 -17.35
CA ASP A 203 -11.11 17.70 -18.24
C ASP A 203 -12.34 16.77 -18.18
N VAL A 204 -12.12 15.47 -18.02
CA VAL A 204 -13.21 14.51 -17.80
C VAL A 204 -13.97 14.85 -16.51
N PHE A 205 -13.27 15.15 -15.42
CA PHE A 205 -13.93 15.54 -14.17
C PHE A 205 -14.62 16.91 -14.24
N ASN A 206 -14.01 17.90 -14.90
CA ASN A 206 -14.66 19.19 -15.14
C ASN A 206 -15.97 19.03 -15.91
N LEU A 207 -15.98 18.21 -16.97
CA LEU A 207 -17.20 17.87 -17.71
C LEU A 207 -18.25 17.20 -16.81
N ILE A 208 -17.80 16.36 -15.87
CA ILE A 208 -18.69 15.69 -14.92
C ILE A 208 -19.31 16.68 -13.95
N TYR A 209 -18.50 17.50 -13.29
CA TYR A 209 -18.94 18.47 -12.29
C TYR A 209 -19.84 19.55 -12.90
N ASP A 210 -19.48 20.08 -14.07
CA ASP A 210 -20.29 21.07 -14.77
C ASP A 210 -21.65 20.49 -15.17
N HIS A 211 -21.70 19.23 -15.60
CA HIS A 211 -22.96 18.59 -15.95
C HIS A 211 -23.81 18.28 -14.71
N GLU A 212 -23.22 17.73 -13.65
CA GLU A 212 -23.93 17.39 -12.41
C GLU A 212 -24.52 18.63 -11.74
N ALA A 213 -23.82 19.76 -11.78
CA ALA A 213 -24.32 21.05 -11.28
C ALA A 213 -25.57 21.53 -12.03
N ASN A 214 -25.66 21.26 -13.33
CA ASN A 214 -26.77 21.71 -14.18
C ASN A 214 -27.90 20.67 -14.32
N HIS A 215 -27.58 19.38 -14.21
CA HIS A 215 -28.48 18.25 -14.50
C HIS A 215 -28.23 17.08 -13.53
N PRO A 216 -28.56 17.23 -12.23
CA PRO A 216 -28.31 16.19 -11.25
C PRO A 216 -29.04 14.88 -11.60
N GLY A 217 -28.33 13.76 -11.47
CA GLY A 217 -28.88 12.41 -11.69
C GLY A 217 -29.10 12.01 -13.16
N LYS A 218 -28.67 12.82 -14.13
CA LYS A 218 -28.71 12.44 -15.56
C LYS A 218 -27.33 12.00 -16.05
N PRO A 219 -27.22 10.93 -16.86
CA PRO A 219 -25.96 10.47 -17.41
C PRO A 219 -25.37 11.50 -18.37
N ILE A 220 -24.04 11.55 -18.44
CA ILE A 220 -23.30 12.58 -19.17
C ILE A 220 -22.91 12.03 -20.53
N ILE A 221 -23.67 12.40 -21.56
CA ILE A 221 -23.41 11.98 -22.92
C ILE A 221 -22.71 13.13 -23.66
N LYS A 222 -21.48 12.88 -24.12
CA LYS A 222 -20.70 13.87 -24.88
C LYS A 222 -20.12 13.23 -26.14
N ARG A 223 -20.08 14.03 -27.21
CA ARG A 223 -19.45 13.70 -28.49
C ARG A 223 -18.12 14.41 -28.57
N PHE A 224 -17.06 13.66 -28.79
CA PHE A 224 -15.68 14.12 -28.90
C PHE A 224 -15.21 14.00 -30.34
N LYS A 225 -14.39 14.96 -30.78
CA LYS A 225 -13.66 14.87 -32.05
C LYS A 225 -12.44 13.96 -31.85
N MET A 226 -12.23 13.01 -32.76
CA MET A 226 -11.04 12.18 -32.82
C MET A 226 -10.06 12.74 -33.85
N GLU A 227 -8.76 12.52 -33.63
CA GLU A 227 -7.71 12.82 -34.60
C GLU A 227 -7.40 11.55 -35.41
N PRO A 228 -7.35 11.62 -36.75
CA PRO A 228 -6.99 10.47 -37.58
C PRO A 228 -5.52 10.10 -37.37
N SER A 229 -5.21 8.81 -37.31
CA SER A 229 -3.83 8.34 -37.13
C SER A 229 -2.97 8.64 -38.37
N ASP A 230 -3.55 8.52 -39.57
CA ASP A 230 -2.94 8.96 -40.83
C ASP A 230 -3.35 10.41 -41.15
N ARG A 231 -2.45 11.35 -40.84
CA ARG A 231 -2.65 12.79 -41.07
C ARG A 231 -2.51 13.21 -42.53
N ASN A 232 -2.08 12.32 -43.43
CA ASN A 232 -1.81 12.68 -44.82
C ASN A 232 -3.07 12.65 -45.70
N ASN A 233 -4.17 12.10 -45.21
CA ASN A 233 -5.42 12.05 -45.94
C ASN A 233 -6.37 13.13 -45.42
N ASP A 234 -6.88 13.95 -46.32
CA ASP A 234 -7.96 14.89 -46.04
C ASP A 234 -9.29 14.13 -46.09
N TYR A 235 -10.01 14.10 -44.96
CA TYR A 235 -11.33 13.49 -44.84
C TYR A 235 -12.43 14.56 -44.88
N GLU A 236 -13.57 14.25 -45.52
CA GLU A 236 -14.70 15.19 -45.65
C GLU A 236 -15.29 15.59 -44.29
N THR A 237 -15.34 14.64 -43.36
CA THR A 237 -15.85 14.84 -42.00
C THR A 237 -14.84 14.35 -40.98
N PRO A 238 -14.71 15.04 -39.83
CA PRO A 238 -13.82 14.58 -38.78
C PRO A 238 -14.43 13.36 -38.07
N ALA A 239 -13.58 12.39 -37.77
CA ALA A 239 -13.95 11.26 -36.93
C ALA A 239 -14.41 11.72 -35.54
N TRP A 240 -15.31 10.97 -34.92
CA TRP A 240 -15.89 11.31 -33.63
C TRP A 240 -16.18 10.09 -32.77
N LEU A 241 -16.24 10.31 -31.45
CA LEU A 241 -16.56 9.31 -30.44
C LEU A 241 -17.61 9.86 -29.46
N ILE A 242 -18.70 9.14 -29.27
CA ILE A 242 -19.70 9.41 -28.22
C ILE A 242 -19.39 8.50 -27.04
N LEU A 243 -19.30 9.11 -25.86
CA LEU A 243 -19.11 8.41 -24.60
C LEU A 243 -20.18 8.87 -23.61
N GLU A 244 -20.69 7.92 -22.83
CA GLU A 244 -21.52 8.20 -21.66
C GLU A 244 -20.69 7.97 -20.40
N PHE A 245 -20.50 9.02 -19.60
CA PHE A 245 -19.80 8.94 -18.33
C PHE A 245 -20.80 8.84 -17.18
N SER A 246 -20.56 7.90 -16.28
CA SER A 246 -21.31 7.74 -15.05
C SER A 246 -20.39 7.50 -13.85
N GLN A 247 -20.59 8.27 -12.79
CA GLN A 247 -20.02 8.00 -11.46
C GLN A 247 -20.90 7.08 -10.62
N ASP A 248 -22.11 6.77 -11.10
CA ASP A 248 -23.01 5.80 -10.48
C ASP A 248 -22.49 4.40 -10.78
N PHE A 249 -21.37 4.07 -10.15
CA PHE A 249 -21.04 2.69 -9.86
C PHE A 249 -22.17 2.12 -9.01
N ASP A 250 -22.61 0.91 -9.34
CA ASP A 250 -23.70 0.20 -8.67
C ASP A 250 -23.75 0.59 -7.19
N SER A 251 -24.81 1.31 -6.82
CA SER A 251 -24.93 1.91 -5.49
C SER A 251 -24.70 0.89 -4.37
N ALA A 252 -24.95 -0.40 -4.66
CA ALA A 252 -24.58 -1.53 -3.81
C ALA A 252 -23.06 -1.67 -3.61
N LEU A 253 -22.24 -1.66 -4.66
CA LEU A 253 -20.78 -1.71 -4.56
C LEU A 253 -20.19 -0.46 -3.90
N ARG A 254 -20.78 0.71 -4.15
CA ARG A 254 -20.37 1.94 -3.47
C ARG A 254 -20.67 1.87 -1.97
N LYS A 255 -21.84 1.37 -1.59
CA LYS A 255 -22.18 1.07 -0.19
C LYS A 255 -21.18 0.09 0.41
N VAL A 256 -20.87 -1.02 -0.25
CA VAL A 256 -19.86 -1.98 0.24
C VAL A 256 -18.47 -1.35 0.39
N SER A 257 -18.07 -0.43 -0.51
CA SER A 257 -16.79 0.28 -0.40
C SER A 257 -16.78 1.37 0.67
N GLU A 258 -17.92 1.98 0.99
CA GLU A 258 -18.04 3.11 1.91
C GLU A 258 -18.43 2.66 3.32
N GLU A 259 -19.13 1.54 3.44
CA GLU A 259 -19.52 0.97 4.71
C GLU A 259 -18.31 0.51 5.52
N PRO A 260 -18.37 0.69 6.85
CA PRO A 260 -17.34 0.20 7.74
C PRO A 260 -17.13 -1.30 7.54
N ALA A 261 -15.86 -1.72 7.49
CA ALA A 261 -15.41 -3.10 7.39
C ALA A 261 -15.98 -4.08 8.44
N HIS A 262 -16.82 -3.59 9.36
CA HIS A 262 -17.54 -4.35 10.37
C HIS A 262 -18.85 -5.00 9.87
N ARG A 263 -19.35 -4.61 8.69
CA ARG A 263 -20.49 -5.27 8.03
C ARG A 263 -20.11 -5.61 6.59
N ALA A 264 -19.20 -6.56 6.43
CA ALA A 264 -18.99 -7.17 5.12
C ALA A 264 -20.22 -8.03 4.81
N THR A 265 -21.27 -7.45 4.26
CA THR A 265 -22.44 -8.22 3.80
C THR A 265 -22.14 -8.85 2.45
N VAL A 266 -22.71 -10.03 2.22
CA VAL A 266 -22.67 -10.69 0.93
C VAL A 266 -24.05 -10.57 0.31
N THR A 267 -24.15 -9.78 -0.76
CA THR A 267 -25.38 -9.64 -1.53
C THR A 267 -25.49 -10.82 -2.49
N LEU A 268 -26.47 -11.69 -2.28
CA LEU A 268 -26.76 -12.83 -3.15
C LEU A 268 -28.16 -12.73 -3.73
N MET A 269 -28.31 -13.10 -4.99
CA MET A 269 -29.62 -13.24 -5.61
C MET A 269 -30.22 -14.58 -5.20
N ASP A 270 -31.35 -14.54 -4.51
CA ASP A 270 -32.14 -15.73 -4.18
C ASP A 270 -32.72 -16.32 -5.48
N ARG A 271 -32.34 -17.57 -5.80
CA ARG A 271 -32.75 -18.24 -7.04
C ARG A 271 -34.26 -18.46 -7.15
N GLY A 272 -34.95 -18.57 -6.02
CA GLY A 272 -36.40 -18.78 -6.01
C GLY A 272 -37.19 -17.49 -6.26
N THR A 273 -36.67 -16.36 -5.78
CA THR A 273 -37.42 -15.08 -5.78
C THR A 273 -36.87 -14.05 -6.77
N GLY A 274 -35.63 -14.20 -7.24
CA GLY A 274 -34.92 -13.20 -8.05
C GLY A 274 -34.56 -11.93 -7.28
N ILE A 275 -34.79 -11.90 -5.95
CA ILE A 275 -34.52 -10.75 -5.09
C ILE A 275 -33.10 -10.88 -4.53
N TYR A 276 -32.35 -9.79 -4.54
CA TYR A 276 -31.06 -9.69 -3.88
C TYR A 276 -31.25 -9.55 -2.37
N ARG A 277 -30.61 -10.42 -1.60
CA ARG A 277 -30.56 -10.36 -0.13
C ARG A 277 -29.13 -10.19 0.34
N ASP A 278 -28.97 -9.33 1.33
CA ASP A 278 -27.70 -9.13 2.02
C ASP A 278 -27.64 -10.10 3.19
N TYR A 279 -26.62 -10.96 3.19
CA TYR A 279 -26.34 -11.89 4.27
C TYR A 279 -25.16 -11.40 5.09
N ASP A 280 -25.29 -11.45 6.42
CA ASP A 280 -24.12 -11.35 7.28
C ASP A 280 -23.24 -12.61 7.11
N PRO A 281 -21.90 -12.52 7.18
CA PRO A 281 -21.03 -13.67 6.98
C PRO A 281 -21.29 -14.82 7.95
N SER A 282 -21.76 -14.53 9.17
CA SER A 282 -22.18 -15.56 10.12
C SER A 282 -23.42 -16.31 9.63
N GLU A 283 -24.43 -15.59 9.16
CA GLU A 283 -25.68 -16.18 8.66
C GLU A 283 -25.42 -17.00 7.40
N LEU A 284 -24.60 -16.46 6.49
CA LEU A 284 -24.23 -17.15 5.24
C LEU A 284 -23.55 -18.49 5.53
N LYS A 285 -22.66 -18.55 6.52
CA LYS A 285 -21.94 -19.78 6.92
C LYS A 285 -22.82 -20.81 7.61
N GLU A 286 -23.90 -20.36 8.26
CA GLU A 286 -24.87 -21.25 8.90
C GLU A 286 -25.84 -21.86 7.89
N GLN A 287 -25.98 -21.27 6.69
CA GLN A 287 -26.84 -21.81 5.65
C GLN A 287 -26.22 -23.08 5.02
N PRO A 288 -26.96 -24.20 4.97
CA PRO A 288 -26.46 -25.46 4.42
C PRO A 288 -26.18 -25.38 2.91
N GLU A 289 -26.81 -24.45 2.20
CA GLU A 289 -26.66 -24.25 0.76
C GLU A 289 -25.28 -23.68 0.38
N PHE A 290 -24.65 -22.95 1.30
CA PHE A 290 -23.36 -22.28 1.10
C PHE A 290 -22.22 -22.94 1.87
N GLN A 291 -22.33 -24.25 2.13
CA GLN A 291 -21.28 -24.99 2.83
C GLN A 291 -19.97 -24.93 2.02
N LEU A 292 -18.87 -24.58 2.69
CA LEU A 292 -17.56 -24.58 2.06
C LEU A 292 -17.15 -26.02 1.70
N ILE A 293 -16.84 -26.24 0.43
CA ILE A 293 -16.43 -27.54 -0.09
C ILE A 293 -14.97 -27.43 -0.54
N ASP A 294 -14.13 -28.41 -0.19
CA ASP A 294 -12.76 -28.50 -0.67
C ASP A 294 -12.68 -28.96 -2.14
N THR A 295 -11.47 -28.97 -2.70
CA THR A 295 -11.23 -29.45 -4.08
C THR A 295 -11.58 -30.91 -4.31
N GLN A 296 -11.81 -31.69 -3.24
CA GLN A 296 -12.20 -33.10 -3.27
C GLN A 296 -13.71 -33.30 -3.07
N GLY A 297 -14.50 -32.22 -2.97
CA GLY A 297 -15.93 -32.32 -2.75
C GLY A 297 -16.33 -32.55 -1.29
N ARG A 298 -15.40 -32.45 -0.33
CA ARG A 298 -15.67 -32.65 1.10
C ARG A 298 -16.05 -31.34 1.76
N ALA A 299 -17.06 -31.41 2.62
CA ALA A 299 -17.43 -30.30 3.48
C ALA A 299 -16.28 -29.95 4.44
N VAL A 300 -15.88 -28.68 4.44
CA VAL A 300 -14.88 -28.13 5.36
C VAL A 300 -15.61 -27.41 6.49
N THR A 301 -15.32 -27.77 7.73
CA THR A 301 -15.83 -27.06 8.91
C THR A 301 -15.12 -25.72 9.05
N GLU A 302 -15.85 -24.62 8.93
CA GLU A 302 -15.32 -23.28 9.14
C GLU A 302 -15.37 -22.88 10.63
N PRO A 303 -14.41 -22.06 11.11
CA PRO A 303 -14.51 -21.46 12.44
C PRO A 303 -15.67 -20.47 12.51
N ALA A 304 -16.36 -20.45 13.65
CA ALA A 304 -17.43 -19.50 13.91
C ALA A 304 -16.94 -18.04 13.80
N GLU A 305 -17.77 -17.16 13.22
CA GLU A 305 -17.37 -15.79 12.89
C GLU A 305 -16.99 -14.96 14.12
N HIS A 306 -17.61 -15.21 15.28
CA HIS A 306 -17.26 -14.51 16.53
C HIS A 306 -15.79 -14.74 16.94
N MET A 307 -15.25 -15.96 16.76
CA MET A 307 -13.84 -16.26 17.03
C MET A 307 -12.92 -15.50 16.06
N LEU A 308 -13.31 -15.44 14.78
CA LEU A 308 -12.58 -14.67 13.79
C LEU A 308 -12.61 -13.16 14.10
N GLN A 309 -13.74 -12.64 14.57
CA GLN A 309 -13.88 -11.25 15.00
C GLN A 309 -12.97 -10.93 16.20
N GLU A 310 -12.87 -11.81 17.19
CA GLU A 310 -11.93 -11.64 18.31
C GLU A 310 -10.48 -11.57 17.84
N ILE A 311 -10.07 -12.47 16.94
CA ILE A 311 -8.72 -12.47 16.36
C ILE A 311 -8.49 -11.18 15.56
N ARG A 312 -9.46 -10.74 14.75
CA ARG A 312 -9.37 -9.47 13.99
C ARG A 312 -9.27 -8.27 14.93
N ALA A 313 -10.07 -8.22 16.00
CA ALA A 313 -10.03 -7.16 17.00
C ALA A 313 -8.68 -7.12 17.71
N MET A 314 -8.15 -8.28 18.09
CA MET A 314 -6.83 -8.40 18.70
C MET A 314 -5.72 -7.96 17.72
N ARG A 315 -5.77 -8.36 16.44
CA ARG A 315 -4.84 -7.91 15.38
C ARG A 315 -4.93 -6.40 15.18
N SER A 316 -6.13 -5.84 15.20
CA SER A 316 -6.35 -4.40 15.06
C SER A 316 -5.70 -3.64 16.23
N LYS A 317 -5.98 -4.05 17.47
CA LYS A 317 -5.37 -3.47 18.68
C LYS A 317 -3.84 -3.54 18.65
N PHE A 318 -3.27 -4.67 18.23
CA PHE A 318 -1.81 -4.81 18.13
C PHE A 318 -1.21 -4.00 16.99
N ARG A 319 -1.84 -3.97 15.81
CA ARG A 319 -1.40 -3.10 14.72
C ARG A 319 -1.41 -1.63 15.15
N PHE A 320 -2.44 -1.20 15.88
CA PHE A 320 -2.54 0.15 16.42
C PHE A 320 -1.43 0.46 17.44
N ARG A 321 -1.20 -0.41 18.43
CA ARG A 321 -0.10 -0.25 19.39
C ARG A 321 1.26 -0.19 18.71
N ARG A 322 1.51 -1.08 17.75
CA ARG A 322 2.74 -1.09 16.95
C ARG A 322 2.93 0.21 16.17
N ARG A 323 1.85 0.76 15.59
CA ARG A 323 1.88 2.05 14.89
C ARG A 323 2.23 3.20 15.83
N ILE A 324 1.65 3.23 17.04
CA ILE A 324 1.99 4.24 18.04
C ILE A 324 3.48 4.15 18.39
N VAL A 325 3.99 2.95 18.69
CA VAL A 325 5.41 2.76 19.02
C VAL A 325 6.31 3.22 17.87
N ALA A 326 6.02 2.79 16.63
CA ALA A 326 6.80 3.19 15.46
C ALA A 326 6.73 4.71 15.20
N ALA A 327 5.54 5.31 15.30
CA ALA A 327 5.35 6.75 15.14
C ALA A 327 6.11 7.54 16.20
N THR A 328 6.11 7.10 17.45
CA THR A 328 6.89 7.70 18.53
C THR A 328 8.40 7.61 18.25
N ILE A 329 8.89 6.45 17.80
CA ILE A 329 10.31 6.28 17.43
C ILE A 329 10.69 7.23 16.28
N ILE A 330 9.86 7.29 15.23
CA ILE A 330 10.08 8.19 14.09
C ILE A 330 10.07 9.65 14.54
N LEU A 331 9.12 10.05 15.39
CA LEU A 331 9.01 11.41 15.92
C LEU A 331 10.25 11.77 16.75
N ILE A 332 10.79 10.85 17.56
CA ILE A 332 12.03 11.05 18.30
C ILE A 332 13.21 11.24 17.33
N ILE A 333 13.34 10.38 16.32
CA ILE A 333 14.42 10.46 15.32
C ILE A 333 14.35 11.77 14.54
N VAL A 334 13.17 12.10 13.98
CA VAL A 334 12.95 13.31 13.18
C VAL A 334 13.10 14.56 14.02
N GLY A 335 12.57 14.57 15.25
CA GLY A 335 12.71 15.69 16.17
C GLY A 335 14.16 15.94 16.56
N TYR A 336 14.92 14.88 16.87
CA TYR A 336 16.34 14.98 17.18
C TYR A 336 17.18 15.40 15.96
N ALA A 337 16.94 14.80 14.79
CA ALA A 337 17.61 15.18 13.54
C ALA A 337 17.31 16.62 13.14
N GLY A 338 16.05 17.05 13.27
CA GLY A 338 15.63 18.44 13.02
C GLY A 338 16.30 19.43 13.95
N LEU A 339 16.36 19.13 15.26
CA LEU A 339 17.10 19.92 16.24
C LEU A 339 18.60 19.98 15.90
N ARG A 340 19.21 18.84 15.59
CA ARG A 340 20.64 18.74 15.25
C ARG A 340 20.96 19.53 13.99
N PHE A 341 20.09 19.46 12.98
CA PHE A 341 20.21 20.18 11.71
C PHE A 341 20.04 21.69 11.91
N TYR A 342 19.07 22.12 12.73
CA TYR A 342 18.90 23.52 13.11
C TYR A 342 20.15 24.08 13.80
N VAL A 343 20.66 23.39 14.84
CA VAL A 343 21.85 23.82 15.59
C VAL A 343 23.08 23.86 14.69
N TRP A 344 23.23 22.86 13.80
CA TRP A 344 24.31 22.84 12.81
C TRP A 344 24.22 24.02 11.83
N SER A 345 23.02 24.31 11.31
CA SER A 345 22.81 25.44 10.40
C SER A 345 23.14 26.78 11.06
N CYS A 346 22.72 26.99 12.31
CA CYS A 346 23.05 28.22 13.05
C CYS A 346 24.54 28.35 13.30
N TYR A 347 25.19 27.29 13.79
CA TYR A 347 26.63 27.31 14.05
C TYR A 347 27.44 27.58 12.78
N ARG A 348 27.05 27.01 11.64
CA ARG A 348 27.73 27.24 10.36
C ARG A 348 27.71 28.72 9.96
N GLN A 349 26.61 29.43 10.22
CA GLN A 349 26.54 30.88 9.96
C GLN A 349 27.39 31.68 10.96
N PHE A 350 27.37 31.33 12.24
CA PHE A 350 28.27 31.97 13.23
C PHE A 350 29.75 31.73 12.93
N LYS A 351 30.12 30.55 12.42
CA LYS A 351 31.49 30.26 11.97
C LYS A 351 31.93 31.20 10.85
N VAL A 352 31.04 31.47 9.89
CA VAL A 352 31.32 32.42 8.79
C VAL A 352 31.40 33.86 9.29
N LEU A 353 30.56 34.25 10.25
CA LEU A 353 30.68 35.57 10.89
C LEU A 353 32.04 35.72 11.61
N GLU A 354 32.50 34.69 12.30
CA GLU A 354 33.80 34.72 12.98
C GLU A 354 34.98 34.78 11.99
N MET A 355 34.90 34.07 10.85
CA MET A 355 35.87 34.26 9.76
C MET A 355 35.92 35.72 9.30
N GLY A 356 34.76 36.40 9.27
CA GLY A 356 34.67 37.82 8.92
C GLY A 356 35.32 38.72 9.95
N VAL A 357 35.18 38.40 11.25
CA VAL A 357 35.87 39.09 12.35
C VAL A 357 37.37 38.92 12.26
N LEU A 358 37.86 37.69 12.04
CA LEU A 358 39.29 37.39 11.92
C LEU A 358 39.93 37.97 10.64
N SER A 359 39.14 38.20 9.59
CA SER A 359 39.59 38.79 8.33
C SER A 359 39.36 40.30 8.24
N ASP A 360 39.08 40.97 9.37
CA ASP A 360 38.83 42.42 9.46
C ASP A 360 37.76 42.95 8.47
N LYS A 361 36.71 42.16 8.19
CA LYS A 361 35.60 42.59 7.33
C LYS A 361 34.70 43.61 8.07
N LYS A 362 34.07 44.51 7.31
CA LYS A 362 33.12 45.50 7.85
C LYS A 362 31.75 44.87 8.10
N PHE A 363 31.10 45.23 9.20
CA PHE A 363 29.74 44.80 9.55
C PHE A 363 28.76 45.99 9.41
N PRO A 364 27.49 45.76 8.98
CA PRO A 364 26.86 44.46 8.75
C PRO A 364 27.26 43.81 7.42
N MET A 365 27.55 42.51 7.45
CA MET A 365 27.83 41.70 6.25
C MET A 365 26.52 41.21 5.63
N THR A 366 26.44 41.31 4.30
CA THR A 366 25.37 40.76 3.47
C THR A 366 25.54 39.24 3.29
N ALA A 367 24.46 38.55 2.90
CA ALA A 367 24.49 37.11 2.62
C ALA A 367 25.45 36.76 1.45
N ALA A 368 25.58 37.65 0.47
CA ALA A 368 26.49 37.51 -0.65
C ALA A 368 27.96 37.58 -0.18
N GLU A 369 28.33 38.58 0.63
CA GLU A 369 29.68 38.72 1.19
C GLU A 369 30.05 37.53 2.09
N MET A 370 29.10 37.02 2.87
CA MET A 370 29.30 35.80 3.67
C MET A 370 29.54 34.56 2.78
N LYS A 371 28.92 34.49 1.60
CA LYS A 371 29.13 33.40 0.64
C LYS A 371 30.50 33.51 -0.04
N GLU A 372 30.88 34.72 -0.46
CA GLU A 372 32.18 35.02 -1.05
C GLU A 372 33.32 34.69 -0.08
N LEU A 373 33.25 35.20 1.15
CA LEU A 373 34.25 34.91 2.19
C LEU A 373 34.42 33.41 2.44
N ARG A 374 33.31 32.67 2.42
CA ARG A 374 33.32 31.21 2.59
C ARG A 374 33.96 30.49 1.39
N GLN A 375 33.79 31.01 0.17
CA GLN A 375 34.42 30.48 -1.03
C GLN A 375 35.92 30.76 -0.99
N ASP A 376 36.34 31.97 -0.64
CA ASP A 376 37.76 32.33 -0.48
C ASP A 376 38.44 31.39 0.54
N CYS A 377 37.81 31.24 1.71
CA CYS A 377 38.30 30.35 2.76
C CYS A 377 38.22 28.85 2.44
N SER A 378 37.52 28.44 1.37
CA SER A 378 37.57 27.05 0.91
C SER A 378 38.80 26.76 0.06
N THR A 379 39.43 27.80 -0.49
CA THR A 379 40.65 27.70 -1.30
C THR A 379 41.92 27.96 -0.50
N MET A 380 41.81 28.69 0.62
CA MET A 380 42.94 29.08 1.47
C MET A 380 42.88 28.36 2.83
N THR A 381 43.97 27.74 3.25
CA THR A 381 44.13 27.16 4.59
C THR A 381 44.87 28.15 5.51
N THR A 382 44.27 29.32 5.75
CA THR A 382 44.82 30.29 6.71
C THR A 382 44.11 30.15 8.06
N PRO A 383 44.76 30.53 9.19
CA PRO A 383 44.16 30.46 10.52
C PRO A 383 42.83 31.24 10.63
N GLU A 384 42.66 32.32 9.86
CA GLU A 384 41.44 33.14 9.81
C GLU A 384 40.25 32.36 9.22
N CYS A 385 40.53 31.40 8.34
CA CYS A 385 39.54 30.55 7.70
C CYS A 385 39.14 29.32 8.53
N GLU A 386 39.86 29.03 9.61
CA GLU A 386 39.55 27.94 10.52
C GLU A 386 39.45 28.42 11.98
N PRO A 387 38.43 29.23 12.32
CA PRO A 387 38.26 29.72 13.67
C PRO A 387 38.06 28.55 14.65
N SER A 388 38.71 28.65 15.81
CA SER A 388 38.55 27.72 16.92
C SER A 388 37.10 27.70 17.45
N GLU A 389 36.69 26.59 18.06
CA GLU A 389 35.32 26.48 18.58
C GLU A 389 35.00 27.54 19.64
N ASP A 390 36.00 27.93 20.45
CA ASP A 390 35.86 28.97 21.47
C ASP A 390 35.69 30.37 20.86
N GLN A 391 36.41 30.68 19.77
CA GLN A 391 36.21 31.91 19.00
C GLN A 391 34.77 31.99 18.46
N VAL A 392 34.30 30.94 17.78
CA VAL A 392 32.92 30.89 17.27
C VAL A 392 31.89 31.01 18.41
N LEU A 393 32.18 30.44 19.58
CA LEU A 393 31.33 30.55 20.76
C LEU A 393 31.27 32.00 21.27
N GLN A 394 32.38 32.73 21.26
CA GLN A 394 32.43 34.14 21.65
C GLN A 394 31.59 35.02 20.69
N THR A 395 31.76 34.87 19.37
CA THR A 395 30.93 35.55 18.35
C THR A 395 29.45 35.23 18.51
N CYS A 396 29.14 33.98 18.88
CA CYS A 396 27.78 33.50 19.06
C CYS A 396 27.12 34.09 20.31
N MET A 397 27.90 34.37 21.36
CA MET A 397 27.42 35.07 22.56
C MET A 397 27.23 36.57 22.30
N ALA A 398 28.19 37.19 21.64
CA ALA A 398 28.22 38.62 21.33
C ALA A 398 28.54 38.84 19.84
N PRO A 399 27.53 38.87 18.95
CA PRO A 399 27.76 39.13 17.54
C PRO A 399 28.34 40.55 17.34
N PRO A 400 29.10 40.80 16.25
CA PRO A 400 29.69 42.11 15.96
C PRO A 400 28.65 43.24 15.96
N VAL A 401 29.06 44.42 16.40
CA VAL A 401 28.17 45.60 16.52
C VAL A 401 27.52 45.90 15.16
N GLY A 402 26.19 46.01 15.14
CA GLY A 402 25.42 46.27 13.92
C GLY A 402 25.03 45.01 13.12
N GLN A 403 25.62 43.83 13.41
CA GLN A 403 25.25 42.59 12.75
C GLN A 403 24.01 41.96 13.40
N ALA A 404 22.95 41.76 12.59
CA ALA A 404 21.79 41.01 13.04
C ALA A 404 22.14 39.53 13.28
N ARG A 405 21.51 38.90 14.27
CA ARG A 405 21.73 37.46 14.51
C ARG A 405 21.33 36.62 13.29
N PRO A 406 22.14 35.60 12.96
CA PRO A 406 21.84 34.70 11.85
C PRO A 406 20.49 34.00 12.02
N ARG A 407 19.91 33.59 10.89
CA ARG A 407 18.68 32.79 10.84
C ARG A 407 18.97 31.45 10.21
N ALA A 408 18.54 30.38 10.87
CA ALA A 408 18.71 29.01 10.39
C ALA A 408 18.12 28.85 8.97
N PHE A 409 18.77 28.00 8.18
CA PHE A 409 18.40 27.62 6.81
C PHE A 409 18.47 28.72 5.75
N HIS A 410 18.73 29.97 6.10
CA HIS A 410 18.79 31.07 5.12
C HIS A 410 19.80 30.79 3.98
N GLN A 411 21.03 30.42 4.33
CA GLN A 411 22.06 30.08 3.34
C GLN A 411 21.72 28.82 2.53
N LEU A 412 21.11 27.82 3.18
CA LEU A 412 20.74 26.58 2.51
C LEU A 412 19.68 26.80 1.43
N TRP A 413 18.64 27.58 1.73
CA TRP A 413 17.60 27.87 0.76
C TRP A 413 18.09 28.72 -0.39
N HIS A 414 18.94 29.71 -0.11
CA HIS A 414 19.58 30.50 -1.14
C HIS A 414 20.47 29.64 -2.05
N ASP A 415 21.23 28.69 -1.50
CA ASP A 415 22.08 27.79 -2.29
C ASP A 415 21.29 26.73 -3.06
N LEU A 416 20.15 26.25 -2.54
CA LEU A 416 19.36 25.18 -3.16
C LEU A 416 18.40 25.71 -4.23
N LEU A 417 17.74 26.83 -3.96
CA LEU A 417 16.66 27.37 -4.81
C LEU A 417 17.04 28.69 -5.51
N GLY A 418 18.15 29.33 -5.13
CA GLY A 418 18.48 30.68 -5.60
C GLY A 418 17.48 31.75 -5.15
N LEU A 419 16.62 31.43 -4.17
CA LEU A 419 15.57 32.30 -3.70
C LEU A 419 15.99 32.98 -2.39
N ASP A 420 15.89 34.31 -2.36
CA ASP A 420 15.89 35.08 -1.13
C ASP A 420 14.58 34.83 -0.38
N VAL A 421 14.58 33.78 0.42
CA VAL A 421 13.38 33.37 1.13
C VAL A 421 13.00 34.42 2.16
N SER A 422 11.72 34.80 2.15
CA SER A 422 11.17 35.78 3.08
C SER A 422 11.41 35.37 4.53
N ALA A 423 11.46 36.38 5.40
CA ALA A 423 11.67 36.23 6.84
C ALA A 423 10.79 35.15 7.51
N ALA A 424 9.61 34.87 6.95
CA ALA A 424 8.62 33.95 7.48
C ALA A 424 9.06 32.46 7.47
N LEU A 425 9.94 32.07 6.54
CA LEU A 425 10.39 30.67 6.38
C LEU A 425 11.73 30.39 7.08
N THR A 426 12.35 31.41 7.66
CA THR A 426 13.65 31.31 8.35
C THR A 426 13.46 31.42 9.86
N LEU A 427 14.07 30.53 10.63
CA LEU A 427 13.98 30.55 12.10
C LEU A 427 15.17 31.31 12.70
N PRO A 428 14.98 32.33 13.55
CA PRO A 428 16.08 33.04 14.18
C PRO A 428 16.89 32.11 15.09
N CYS A 429 18.22 32.26 15.08
CA CYS A 429 19.10 31.50 15.98
C CYS A 429 18.99 32.02 17.43
N PHE A 430 18.58 31.16 18.36
CA PHE A 430 18.40 31.54 19.76
C PHE A 430 19.75 31.70 20.51
N HIS A 431 19.73 32.39 21.67
CA HIS A 431 20.96 32.61 22.45
C HIS A 431 21.50 31.33 23.07
N GLY A 432 22.80 31.05 22.89
CA GLY A 432 23.42 29.84 23.41
C GLY A 432 23.33 28.62 22.49
N VAL A 433 22.87 28.78 21.25
CA VAL A 433 22.81 27.69 20.26
C VAL A 433 24.18 27.01 20.04
N CYS A 434 25.29 27.77 20.09
CA CYS A 434 26.64 27.21 19.93
C CYS A 434 27.08 26.39 21.15
N LYS A 435 26.67 26.78 22.37
CA LYS A 435 26.87 25.98 23.59
C LYS A 435 26.01 24.73 23.59
N LEU A 436 24.80 24.79 23.00
CA LEU A 436 23.96 23.61 22.82
C LEU A 436 24.61 22.62 21.83
N ARG A 437 25.29 23.10 20.78
CA ARG A 437 26.00 22.25 19.82
C ARG A 437 27.05 21.37 20.49
N SER A 438 27.94 21.94 21.29
CA SER A 438 29.00 21.17 21.96
C SER A 438 28.40 20.13 22.90
N LYS A 439 27.38 20.53 23.68
CA LYS A 439 26.63 19.58 24.51
C LYS A 439 25.97 18.47 23.68
N LEU A 440 25.30 18.79 22.57
CA LEU A 440 24.65 17.77 21.73
C LEU A 440 25.67 16.79 21.17
N ALA A 441 26.84 17.26 20.74
CA ALA A 441 27.91 16.40 20.22
C ALA A 441 28.36 15.34 21.25
N GLU A 442 28.39 15.68 22.55
CA GLU A 442 28.68 14.71 23.62
C GLU A 442 27.59 13.64 23.76
N TYR A 443 26.32 13.99 23.47
CA TYR A 443 25.18 13.09 23.55
C TYR A 443 24.87 12.36 22.23
N ASP A 444 25.51 12.71 21.10
CA ASP A 444 25.23 12.12 19.78
C ASP A 444 25.32 10.58 19.83
N PHE A 445 26.35 10.02 20.50
CA PHE A 445 26.50 8.58 20.68
C PHE A 445 25.41 7.96 21.56
N GLN A 446 25.04 8.63 22.66
CA GLN A 446 23.98 8.14 23.57
C GLN A 446 22.60 8.18 22.89
N ALA A 447 22.32 9.21 22.09
CA ALA A 447 21.10 9.32 21.32
C ALA A 447 20.97 8.16 20.31
N VAL A 448 22.06 7.82 19.61
CA VAL A 448 22.10 6.67 18.69
C VAL A 448 21.82 5.36 19.43
N LEU A 449 22.46 5.13 20.59
CA LEU A 449 22.22 3.94 21.41
C LEU A 449 20.76 3.84 21.91
N ILE A 450 20.16 4.97 22.30
CA ILE A 450 18.75 5.02 22.71
C ILE A 450 17.85 4.64 21.52
N VAL A 451 18.10 5.19 20.33
CA VAL A 451 17.31 4.86 19.13
C VAL A 451 17.45 3.38 18.77
N VAL A 452 18.66 2.83 18.79
CA VAL A 452 18.90 1.40 18.54
C VAL A 452 18.17 0.54 19.58
N GLY A 453 18.24 0.91 20.86
CA GLY A 453 17.52 0.23 21.94
C GLY A 453 16.00 0.26 21.76
N LEU A 454 15.43 1.39 21.33
CA LEU A 454 14.00 1.53 21.02
C LEU A 454 13.58 0.66 19.83
N ILE A 455 14.40 0.61 18.77
CA ILE A 455 14.16 -0.24 17.60
C ILE A 455 14.19 -1.72 18.01
N PHE A 456 15.21 -2.14 18.76
CA PHE A 456 15.33 -3.51 19.25
C PHE A 456 14.15 -3.90 20.16
N GLY A 457 13.77 -3.02 21.10
CA GLY A 457 12.60 -3.21 21.95
C GLY A 457 11.30 -3.33 21.14
N ALA A 458 11.14 -2.57 20.06
CA ALA A 458 9.99 -2.69 19.17
C ALA A 458 9.97 -4.02 18.39
N VAL A 459 11.13 -4.54 18.00
CA VAL A 459 11.25 -5.87 17.37
C VAL A 459 10.87 -6.98 18.34
N LEU A 460 11.43 -6.97 19.56
CA LEU A 460 11.08 -7.96 20.59
C LEU A 460 9.59 -7.91 20.95
N TYR A 461 9.02 -6.71 21.06
CA TYR A 461 7.59 -6.53 21.29
C TYR A 461 6.75 -7.19 20.18
N ASN A 462 7.15 -7.03 18.91
CA ASN A 462 6.46 -7.66 17.79
C ASN A 462 6.51 -9.19 17.86
N ASP A 463 7.62 -9.78 18.29
CA ASP A 463 7.76 -11.23 18.38
C ASP A 463 6.93 -11.84 19.51
N ILE A 464 6.87 -11.16 20.66
CA ILE A 464 5.96 -11.54 21.77
C ILE A 464 4.51 -11.52 21.29
N VAL A 465 4.09 -10.46 20.60
CA VAL A 465 2.74 -10.33 20.05
C VAL A 465 2.44 -11.41 19.01
N LYS A 466 3.39 -11.74 18.12
CA LYS A 466 3.24 -12.84 17.15
C LYS A 466 3.09 -14.19 17.85
N GLN A 467 3.84 -14.45 18.91
CA GLN A 467 3.70 -15.69 19.70
C GLN A 467 2.30 -15.79 20.31
N GLN A 468 1.80 -14.72 20.94
CA GLN A 468 0.43 -14.69 21.47
C GLN A 468 -0.63 -14.98 20.39
N MET A 469 -0.44 -14.42 19.19
CA MET A 469 -1.31 -14.68 18.03
C MET A 469 -1.28 -16.14 17.58
N ARG A 470 -0.08 -16.75 17.49
CA ARG A 470 0.07 -18.16 17.14
C ARG A 470 -0.62 -19.07 18.16
N ASN A 471 -0.49 -18.78 19.44
CA ASN A 471 -1.16 -19.55 20.49
C ASN A 471 -2.69 -19.50 20.35
N LYS A 472 -3.25 -18.32 20.08
CA LYS A 472 -4.69 -18.16 19.83
C LYS A 472 -5.18 -18.86 18.56
N GLN A 473 -4.38 -18.86 17.50
CA GLN A 473 -4.69 -19.63 16.29
C GLN A 473 -4.65 -21.13 16.55
N HIS A 474 -3.68 -21.62 17.34
CA HIS A 474 -3.64 -23.02 17.74
C HIS A 474 -4.87 -23.41 18.56
N GLU A 475 -5.28 -22.60 19.54
CA GLU A 475 -6.51 -22.82 20.31
C GLU A 475 -7.74 -22.96 19.38
N MET A 476 -7.86 -22.09 18.37
CA MET A 476 -8.95 -22.15 17.38
C MET A 476 -8.88 -23.43 16.53
N VAL A 477 -7.69 -23.81 16.04
CA VAL A 477 -7.51 -25.05 15.26
C VAL A 477 -7.84 -26.29 16.10
N THR A 478 -7.47 -26.31 17.37
CA THR A 478 -7.82 -27.40 18.28
C THR A 478 -9.31 -27.47 18.55
N ALA A 479 -10.00 -26.33 18.64
CA ALA A 479 -11.46 -26.27 18.80
C ALA A 479 -12.22 -26.75 17.56
N MET A 480 -11.64 -26.61 16.36
CA MET A 480 -12.24 -27.06 15.11
C MET A 480 -12.08 -28.55 14.83
N SER A 481 -11.20 -29.28 15.54
CA SER A 481 -10.97 -30.71 15.29
C SER A 481 -12.09 -31.56 15.92
N PRO A 482 -13.05 -32.09 15.13
CA PRO A 482 -14.17 -32.85 15.67
C PRO A 482 -13.65 -34.16 16.28
N GLY A 483 -13.78 -34.30 17.60
CA GLY A 483 -13.41 -35.53 18.32
C GLY A 483 -12.40 -35.37 19.46
N HIS A 484 -11.81 -34.18 19.66
CA HIS A 484 -10.96 -33.90 20.82
C HIS A 484 -11.77 -33.43 22.04
N SER A 485 -12.75 -34.23 22.45
CA SER A 485 -13.32 -34.06 23.79
C SER A 485 -12.25 -34.52 24.79
N PRO A 486 -11.78 -33.70 25.74
CA PRO A 486 -10.70 -34.06 26.67
C PRO A 486 -11.02 -35.32 27.48
N MET A 487 -12.30 -35.67 27.59
CA MET A 487 -12.81 -36.88 28.22
C MET A 487 -12.38 -38.18 27.47
N ASN A 488 -12.30 -38.17 26.14
CA ASN A 488 -11.85 -39.35 25.36
C ASN A 488 -10.33 -39.58 25.47
N ARG A 489 -9.55 -38.53 25.78
CA ARG A 489 -8.09 -38.67 25.97
C ARG A 489 -7.75 -39.44 27.25
N MET A 490 -8.58 -39.31 28.27
CA MET A 490 -8.42 -40.04 29.53
C MET A 490 -8.86 -41.50 29.41
N GLN A 491 -9.80 -41.83 28.53
CA GLN A 491 -10.16 -43.22 28.22
C GLN A 491 -9.16 -43.89 27.27
N GLN A 492 -8.64 -43.20 26.25
CA GLN A 492 -7.64 -43.80 25.36
C GLN A 492 -6.26 -44.00 26.02
N SER A 493 -5.86 -43.14 26.97
CA SER A 493 -4.61 -43.37 27.71
C SER A 493 -4.70 -44.53 28.73
N MET A 494 -5.91 -44.92 29.16
CA MET A 494 -6.10 -46.09 30.02
C MET A 494 -6.18 -47.42 29.25
N VAL A 495 -6.46 -47.40 27.95
CA VAL A 495 -6.62 -48.64 27.16
C VAL A 495 -5.31 -49.10 26.50
N VAL A 496 -4.30 -48.22 26.36
CA VAL A 496 -3.03 -48.59 25.68
C VAL A 496 -1.97 -49.20 26.62
N ASN A 497 -2.19 -49.20 27.94
CA ASN A 497 -1.22 -49.78 28.89
C ASN A 497 -1.47 -51.25 29.28
N SER A 498 -2.32 -52.00 28.58
CA SER A 498 -2.69 -53.36 29.02
C SER A 498 -2.29 -54.54 28.12
N TYR A 499 -1.55 -54.34 27.02
CA TYR A 499 -1.00 -55.50 26.29
C TYR A 499 0.36 -55.23 25.66
N GLY A 500 1.36 -55.98 26.12
CA GLY A 500 2.54 -56.32 25.33
C GLY A 500 3.84 -55.65 25.76
N GLY A 501 4.51 -56.25 26.74
CA GLY A 501 5.97 -56.14 26.83
C GLY A 501 6.61 -56.76 25.59
N GLY A 502 7.58 -56.06 25.01
CA GLY A 502 8.32 -56.50 23.83
C GLY A 502 9.58 -55.68 23.64
N LEU A 503 10.66 -56.21 24.20
CA LEU A 503 12.10 -55.98 23.98
C LEU A 503 12.54 -55.06 22.83
N ASP A 504 13.48 -54.17 23.21
CA ASP A 504 14.67 -53.67 22.51
C ASP A 504 14.82 -53.93 21.00
N GLY A 505 15.00 -52.84 20.25
CA GLY A 505 15.43 -52.86 18.85
C GLY A 505 15.99 -51.53 18.39
N TYR A 506 17.32 -51.41 18.46
CA TYR A 506 18.14 -50.37 17.84
C TYR A 506 18.11 -50.46 16.29
N GLY A 507 18.24 -49.33 15.61
CA GLY A 507 18.47 -49.22 14.16
C GLY A 507 17.27 -48.67 13.40
N GLY A 508 17.37 -47.86 12.35
CA GLY A 508 18.47 -47.45 11.48
C GLY A 508 17.83 -46.72 10.29
N TYR A 509 18.61 -45.89 9.62
CA TYR A 509 18.23 -45.10 8.44
C TYR A 509 17.78 -45.94 7.21
N ALA A 510 17.18 -45.22 6.25
CA ALA A 510 16.78 -45.60 4.87
C ALA A 510 15.37 -46.23 4.77
N GLY A 511 14.48 -45.85 3.85
CA GLY A 511 14.66 -45.33 2.51
C GLY A 511 14.07 -46.35 1.54
N GLY A 512 12.90 -46.07 0.94
CA GLY A 512 12.32 -46.93 -0.10
C GLY A 512 10.78 -46.94 -0.12
N PRO A 513 10.15 -46.83 -1.29
CA PRO A 513 8.70 -46.67 -1.43
C PRO A 513 8.01 -48.03 -1.53
N GLU A 514 6.85 -48.18 -0.91
CA GLU A 514 5.96 -49.29 -1.27
C GLU A 514 4.48 -48.91 -1.18
N THR A 515 3.81 -49.28 -2.26
CA THR A 515 2.40 -49.20 -2.55
C THR A 515 1.58 -50.00 -1.53
N SER A 516 0.65 -49.34 -0.84
CA SER A 516 -0.39 -50.02 -0.06
C SER A 516 -1.75 -49.70 -0.66
N LYS A 517 -2.37 -50.71 -1.27
CA LYS A 517 -3.79 -50.74 -1.61
C LYS A 517 -4.58 -50.98 -0.32
N THR A 518 -5.14 -49.93 0.25
CA THR A 518 -6.17 -50.04 1.30
C THR A 518 -7.55 -50.00 0.67
N ASN A 519 -8.30 -51.09 0.83
CA ASN A 519 -9.73 -51.16 0.56
C ASN A 519 -10.46 -50.21 1.53
N GLN A 520 -10.75 -49.01 1.05
CA GLN A 520 -11.56 -48.04 1.78
C GLN A 520 -13.05 -48.38 1.55
N LYS A 521 -13.69 -48.92 2.59
CA LYS A 521 -15.13 -49.17 2.62
C LYS A 521 -15.81 -47.80 2.70
N VAL A 522 -16.36 -47.33 1.57
CA VAL A 522 -17.13 -46.08 1.49
C VAL A 522 -18.42 -46.27 2.27
N VAL A 523 -18.51 -45.64 3.44
CA VAL A 523 -19.76 -45.54 4.21
C VAL A 523 -20.51 -44.34 3.67
N TYR A 524 -21.58 -44.59 2.91
CA TYR A 524 -22.45 -43.54 2.41
C TYR A 524 -23.32 -42.97 3.54
N SER A 525 -23.55 -41.65 3.50
CA SER A 525 -24.51 -40.96 4.36
C SER A 525 -25.92 -41.56 4.18
N PRO A 526 -26.70 -41.76 5.27
CA PRO A 526 -28.04 -42.33 5.21
C PRO A 526 -29.01 -41.55 4.31
N VAL A 527 -28.75 -40.26 4.04
CA VAL A 527 -29.56 -39.43 3.13
C VAL A 527 -29.38 -39.87 1.66
N LEU A 528 -28.17 -40.27 1.26
CA LEU A 528 -27.89 -40.72 -0.11
C LEU A 528 -28.48 -42.12 -0.37
N GLN A 529 -28.52 -42.98 0.67
CA GLN A 529 -29.20 -44.28 0.60
C GLN A 529 -30.71 -44.14 0.45
N GLN A 530 -31.31 -43.10 1.05
CA GLN A 530 -32.75 -42.84 0.95
C GLN A 530 -33.15 -42.29 -0.43
N GLN A 531 -32.29 -41.49 -1.07
CA GLN A 531 -32.52 -40.99 -2.44
C GLN A 531 -32.31 -42.08 -3.51
N MET A 532 -31.33 -42.98 -3.34
CA MET A 532 -31.14 -44.10 -4.27
C MET A 532 -32.26 -45.15 -4.16
N ALA A 533 -32.84 -45.35 -2.98
CA ALA A 533 -34.00 -46.21 -2.80
C ALA A 533 -35.30 -45.62 -3.41
N ALA A 534 -35.42 -44.29 -3.49
CA ALA A 534 -36.55 -43.63 -4.14
C ALA A 534 -36.45 -43.69 -5.68
N ALA A 535 -35.24 -43.62 -6.25
CA ALA A 535 -35.01 -43.67 -7.69
C ALA A 535 -35.27 -45.07 -8.32
N GLN A 536 -35.29 -46.14 -7.52
CA GLN A 536 -35.55 -47.49 -8.01
C GLN A 536 -37.04 -47.90 -8.03
N ARG A 537 -37.96 -47.04 -7.57
CA ARG A 537 -39.39 -47.39 -7.44
C ARG A 537 -40.31 -46.98 -8.61
N ASN A 538 -39.83 -46.32 -9.66
CA ASN A 538 -40.66 -46.02 -10.84
C ASN A 538 -39.84 -45.90 -12.14
N PRO A 539 -39.66 -47.00 -12.91
CA PRO A 539 -39.13 -46.92 -14.27
C PRO A 539 -40.30 -46.72 -15.24
N GLY A 540 -40.84 -45.50 -15.34
CA GLY A 540 -41.98 -45.28 -16.23
C GLY A 540 -42.68 -43.94 -16.09
N SER A 541 -41.98 -42.83 -16.34
CA SER A 541 -42.65 -41.60 -16.76
C SER A 541 -41.71 -40.77 -17.64
N THR A 542 -42.01 -40.78 -18.93
CA THR A 542 -41.51 -39.83 -19.92
C THR A 542 -41.88 -38.40 -19.53
N PRO A 543 -40.97 -37.41 -19.64
CA PRO A 543 -41.32 -36.02 -19.38
C PRO A 543 -42.20 -35.46 -20.52
N PHE A 544 -43.39 -34.99 -20.13
CA PHE A 544 -44.27 -34.16 -20.95
C PHE A 544 -43.59 -32.83 -21.26
N LEU A 545 -43.59 -32.46 -22.54
CA LEU A 545 -43.27 -31.10 -23.02
C LEU A 545 -44.36 -30.12 -22.54
N PRO A 546 -44.01 -28.91 -22.10
CA PRO A 546 -45.01 -27.87 -21.82
C PRO A 546 -45.57 -27.30 -23.14
N PRO A 547 -46.85 -26.90 -23.18
CA PRO A 547 -47.46 -26.32 -24.36
C PRO A 547 -46.95 -24.90 -24.62
N ALA A 548 -46.75 -24.59 -25.90
CA ALA A 548 -46.49 -23.24 -26.40
C ALA A 548 -47.68 -22.32 -26.08
N GLY A 549 -47.45 -21.36 -25.19
CA GLY A 549 -48.36 -20.24 -24.95
C GLY A 549 -48.15 -19.16 -26.01
N GLY A 550 -49.09 -19.08 -26.96
CA GLY A 550 -49.25 -17.91 -27.81
C GLY A 550 -49.92 -16.78 -27.03
N GLY A 551 -49.22 -15.67 -26.86
CA GLY A 551 -49.74 -14.42 -26.32
C GLY A 551 -49.89 -13.40 -27.44
N ALA A 552 -51.13 -13.02 -27.73
CA ALA A 552 -51.50 -11.96 -28.66
C ALA A 552 -51.15 -10.57 -28.09
N TYR A 553 -50.68 -9.69 -28.97
CA TYR A 553 -50.53 -8.27 -28.74
C TYR A 553 -51.91 -7.57 -28.71
N ASN A 554 -52.10 -6.73 -27.70
CA ASN A 554 -52.85 -5.46 -27.79
C ASN A 554 -52.19 -4.46 -26.83
#